data_AF-A0A377X952-F1
#
_entry.id   AF-A0A377X952-F1
#
_cell.length_a   1.000
_cell.length_b   1.000
_cell.length_c   1.000
_cell.angle_alpha   90.00
_cell.angle_beta   90.00
_cell.angle_gamma   90.00
#
_symmetry.space_group_name_H-M   'P 1'
#
loop_
_entity.id
_entity.type
_entity.pdbx_description
1 polymer ?
#
loop_
_entity_poly.entity_id
_entity_poly.type
_entity_poly.pdbx_seq_one_letter_code
_entity_poly.pdbx_strand_id
1 'polypeptide(L)'
;MSTKPFVYQDPFPLAHDDTEYYLLSKEHVSVAEFDGQQVLKVEPQALTLLAQQAFHDAAFMLRVSHQQQVGSILLDPEASDNDKYVALQFLRNSEIAAKGVLPTC
;
A
#
# COMPACT_ATOMS: atom_id res chain seq x y z
N MET A 1 -45.43 11.29 16.45
CA MET A 1 -43.96 11.25 16.24
C MET A 1 -43.63 9.91 15.59
N SER A 2 -42.70 9.88 14.64
CA SER A 2 -42.25 8.62 14.00
C SER A 2 -41.74 7.65 15.06
N THR A 3 -42.27 6.42 15.09
CA THR A 3 -41.92 5.35 16.07
C THR A 3 -40.80 4.45 15.59
N LYS A 4 -40.12 4.79 14.48
CA LYS A 4 -39.03 3.98 13.95
C LYS A 4 -37.82 4.05 14.90
N PRO A 5 -37.21 2.91 15.27
CA PRO A 5 -35.98 2.90 16.05
C PRO A 5 -34.84 3.55 15.27
N PHE A 6 -33.95 4.26 15.99
CA PHE A 6 -32.71 4.79 15.42
C PHE A 6 -31.78 3.63 15.03
N VAL A 7 -31.25 3.68 13.80
CA VAL A 7 -30.23 2.75 13.32
C VAL A 7 -29.06 3.60 12.85
N TYR A 8 -27.93 3.45 13.54
CA TYR A 8 -26.68 4.07 13.12
C TYR A 8 -26.14 3.36 11.87
N GLN A 9 -25.63 4.15 10.92
CA GLN A 9 -24.99 3.66 9.71
C GLN A 9 -23.68 4.42 9.54
N ASP A 10 -22.58 3.68 9.37
CA ASP A 10 -21.29 4.27 9.08
C ASP A 10 -21.33 5.01 7.73
N PRO A 11 -20.82 6.25 7.65
CA PRO A 11 -20.80 7.01 6.41
C PRO A 11 -19.83 6.43 5.37
N PHE A 12 -18.80 5.71 5.83
CA PHE A 12 -17.77 5.12 4.98
C PHE A 12 -17.53 3.66 5.37
N PRO A 13 -18.41 2.73 4.96
CA PRO A 13 -18.18 1.32 5.19
C PRO A 13 -16.90 0.89 4.47
N LEU A 14 -16.05 0.14 5.17
CA LEU A 14 -14.81 -0.37 4.59
C LEU A 14 -15.11 -1.50 3.61
N ALA A 15 -14.38 -1.51 2.50
CA ALA A 15 -14.37 -2.64 1.58
C ALA A 15 -13.50 -3.79 2.13
N HIS A 16 -13.57 -4.94 1.45
CA HIS A 16 -12.65 -6.04 1.69
C HIS A 16 -11.20 -5.60 1.43
N ASP A 17 -10.26 -6.03 2.28
CA ASP A 17 -8.83 -5.75 2.13
C ASP A 17 -8.12 -6.97 1.52
N ASP A 18 -7.76 -6.84 0.24
CA ASP A 18 -6.95 -7.82 -0.50
C ASP A 18 -5.45 -7.49 -0.47
N THR A 19 -5.02 -6.51 0.35
CA THR A 19 -3.63 -6.08 0.42
C THR A 19 -2.77 -7.15 1.09
N GLU A 20 -1.68 -7.55 0.43
CA GLU A 20 -0.66 -8.39 1.03
C GLU A 20 0.27 -7.56 1.92
N TYR A 21 0.48 -8.00 3.17
CA TYR A 21 1.38 -7.36 4.13
C TYR A 21 2.56 -8.26 4.43
N TYR A 22 3.74 -7.67 4.55
CA TYR A 22 4.91 -8.33 5.10
C TYR A 22 5.20 -7.82 6.52
N LEU A 23 5.74 -8.69 7.36
CA LEU A 23 6.13 -8.32 8.71
C LEU A 23 7.46 -7.56 8.69
N LEU A 24 7.41 -6.27 9.00
CA LEU A 24 8.61 -5.43 9.11
C LEU A 24 9.40 -5.71 10.39
N SER A 25 8.73 -5.74 11.54
CA SER A 25 9.36 -6.02 12.84
C SER A 25 8.31 -6.46 13.87
N LYS A 26 8.76 -7.15 14.92
CA LYS A 26 7.98 -7.43 16.15
C LYS A 26 8.42 -6.57 17.33
N GLU A 27 9.43 -5.72 17.14
CA GLU A 27 9.91 -4.81 18.16
C GLU A 27 8.94 -3.63 18.36
N HIS A 28 9.12 -2.88 19.44
CA HIS A 28 8.37 -1.66 19.75
C HIS A 28 6.86 -1.84 19.99
N VAL A 29 6.38 -3.08 20.04
CA VAL A 29 5.00 -3.42 20.39
C VAL A 29 4.97 -4.35 21.60
N SER A 30 4.04 -4.08 22.52
CA SER A 30 3.78 -4.94 23.68
C SER A 30 2.32 -4.86 24.08
N VAL A 31 1.85 -5.84 24.84
CA VAL A 31 0.52 -5.81 25.45
C VAL A 31 0.67 -5.44 26.91
N ALA A 32 -0.11 -4.47 27.36
CA ALA A 32 -0.27 -4.12 28.77
C ALA A 32 -1.72 -4.30 29.20
N GLU A 33 -1.95 -4.25 30.50
CA GLU A 33 -3.29 -4.30 31.09
C GLU A 33 -3.64 -2.93 31.66
N PHE A 34 -4.84 -2.45 31.36
CA PHE A 34 -5.41 -1.23 31.90
C PHE A 34 -6.89 -1.46 32.22
N ASP A 35 -7.26 -1.31 33.50
CA ASP A 35 -8.63 -1.54 34.00
C ASP A 35 -9.22 -2.90 33.58
N GLY A 36 -8.42 -3.97 33.68
CA GLY A 36 -8.81 -5.32 33.29
C GLY A 36 -8.91 -5.57 31.79
N GLN A 37 -8.52 -4.59 30.95
CA GLN A 37 -8.52 -4.69 29.49
C GLN A 37 -7.10 -4.75 28.94
N GLN A 38 -6.89 -5.58 27.91
CA GLN A 38 -5.64 -5.59 27.16
C GLN A 38 -5.53 -4.36 26.27
N VAL A 39 -4.40 -3.68 26.34
CA VAL A 39 -4.08 -2.48 25.54
C VAL A 39 -2.77 -2.73 24.80
N LEU A 40 -2.78 -2.47 23.48
CA LEU A 40 -1.58 -2.47 22.66
C LEU A 40 -0.76 -1.20 22.96
N LYS A 41 0.45 -1.37 23.48
CA LYS A 41 1.43 -0.30 23.62
C LYS A 41 2.34 -0.30 22.41
N VAL A 42 2.41 0.84 21.73
CA VAL A 42 3.28 1.08 20.58
C VAL A 42 4.26 2.17 20.96
N GLU A 43 5.57 1.87 20.88
CA GLU A 43 6.60 2.88 21.10
C GLU A 43 6.69 3.82 19.89
N PRO A 44 6.98 5.12 20.08
CA PRO A 44 7.09 6.08 18.97
C PRO A 44 8.08 5.65 17.87
N GLN A 45 9.12 4.89 18.23
CA GLN A 45 10.12 4.34 17.32
C GLN A 45 9.50 3.40 16.27
N ALA A 46 8.42 2.70 16.60
CA ALA A 46 7.68 1.90 15.64
C ALA A 46 7.15 2.76 14.48
N LEU A 47 6.67 3.97 14.78
CA LEU A 47 6.12 4.90 13.79
C LEU A 47 7.23 5.44 12.88
N THR A 48 8.39 5.77 13.45
CA THR A 48 9.56 6.19 12.68
C THR A 48 10.04 5.08 11.75
N LEU A 49 10.16 3.84 12.25
CA LEU A 49 10.58 2.68 11.46
C LEU A 49 9.59 2.41 10.31
N LEU A 50 8.28 2.40 10.62
CA LEU A 50 7.23 2.18 9.64
C LEU A 50 7.25 3.25 8.55
N ALA A 51 7.33 4.53 8.93
CA ALA A 51 7.36 5.62 7.97
C ALA A 51 8.62 5.55 7.09
N GLN A 52 9.79 5.32 7.68
CA GLN A 52 11.04 5.20 6.92
C GLN A 52 10.96 4.09 5.87
N GLN A 53 10.48 2.90 6.26
CA GLN A 53 10.34 1.79 5.33
C GLN A 53 9.28 2.06 4.26
N ALA A 54 8.12 2.61 4.65
CA ALA A 54 7.03 2.91 3.72
C ALA A 54 7.44 3.94 2.66
N PHE A 55 8.16 5.00 3.05
CA PHE A 55 8.63 6.01 2.10
C PHE A 55 9.73 5.48 1.20
N HIS A 56 10.62 4.61 1.71
CA HIS A 56 11.56 3.89 0.87
C HIS A 56 10.81 3.06 -0.17
N ASP A 57 9.92 2.16 0.27
CA ASP A 57 9.25 1.24 -0.64
C ASP A 57 8.38 1.97 -1.66
N ALA A 58 7.66 3.02 -1.27
CA ALA A 58 6.87 3.83 -2.18
C ALA A 58 7.71 4.58 -3.23
N ALA A 59 8.97 4.90 -2.93
CA ALA A 59 9.87 5.57 -3.88
C ALA A 59 10.45 4.59 -4.91
N PHE A 60 10.69 3.34 -4.53
CA PHE A 60 11.41 2.37 -5.36
C PHE A 60 10.54 1.25 -5.96
N MET A 61 9.35 1.04 -5.42
CA MET A 61 8.46 -0.07 -5.79
C MET A 61 7.04 0.41 -6.10
N LEU A 62 6.37 -0.30 -7.00
CA LEU A 62 4.96 -0.08 -7.35
C LEU A 62 4.18 -1.36 -7.12
N ARG A 63 2.86 -1.24 -6.92
CA ARG A 63 1.97 -2.38 -6.77
C ARG A 63 2.02 -3.28 -8.01
N VAL A 64 1.96 -4.59 -7.79
CA VAL A 64 1.94 -5.61 -8.86
C VAL A 64 0.82 -5.35 -9.85
N SER A 65 -0.38 -4.99 -9.37
CA SER A 65 -1.53 -4.70 -10.23
C SER A 65 -1.28 -3.53 -11.18
N HIS A 66 -0.57 -2.49 -10.74
CA HIS A 66 -0.20 -1.38 -11.62
C HIS A 66 0.81 -1.82 -12.69
N GLN A 67 1.83 -2.58 -12.30
CA GLN A 67 2.81 -3.09 -13.27
C GLN A 67 2.19 -4.03 -14.31
N GLN A 68 1.22 -4.85 -13.90
CA GLN A 68 0.45 -5.70 -14.81
C GLN A 68 -0.41 -4.88 -15.77
N GLN A 69 -1.00 -3.77 -15.32
CA GLN A 69 -1.74 -2.84 -16.18
C GLN A 69 -0.82 -2.23 -17.24
N VAL A 70 0.36 -1.71 -16.83
CA VAL A 70 1.34 -1.16 -17.78
C VAL A 70 1.85 -2.24 -18.74
N GLY A 71 2.14 -3.45 -18.23
CA GLY A 71 2.55 -4.59 -19.04
C GLY A 71 1.52 -4.99 -20.09
N SER A 72 0.24 -4.92 -19.76
CA SER A 72 -0.86 -5.25 -20.68
C SER A 72 -0.89 -4.36 -21.93
N ILE A 73 -0.42 -3.10 -21.83
CA ILE A 73 -0.33 -2.17 -22.98
C ILE A 73 0.55 -2.75 -24.10
N LEU A 74 1.59 -3.50 -23.75
CA LEU A 74 2.50 -4.11 -24.74
C LEU A 74 1.83 -5.19 -25.59
N LEU A 75 0.79 -5.83 -25.05
CA LEU A 75 0.05 -6.93 -25.69
C LEU A 75 -1.24 -6.45 -26.36
N ASP A 76 -1.66 -5.22 -26.10
CA ASP A 76 -2.90 -4.66 -26.62
C ASP A 76 -2.76 -4.39 -28.14
N PRO A 77 -3.60 -5.02 -28.99
CA PRO A 77 -3.62 -4.74 -30.43
C PRO A 77 -4.12 -3.34 -30.78
N GLU A 78 -4.87 -2.67 -29.89
CA GLU A 78 -5.41 -1.32 -30.10
C GLU A 78 -4.43 -0.22 -29.63
N ALA A 79 -3.42 -0.57 -28.83
CA ALA A 79 -2.42 0.38 -28.35
C ALA A 79 -1.49 0.86 -29.48
N SER A 80 -1.26 2.17 -29.53
CA SER A 80 -0.36 2.76 -30.51
C SER A 80 1.10 2.39 -30.23
N ASP A 81 1.97 2.58 -31.23
CA ASP A 81 3.40 2.38 -31.07
C ASP A 81 4.00 3.28 -29.97
N ASN A 82 3.45 4.49 -29.80
CA ASN A 82 3.87 5.41 -28.75
C ASN A 82 3.44 4.92 -27.36
N ASP A 83 2.24 4.38 -27.21
CA ASP A 83 1.78 3.81 -25.93
C ASP A 83 2.68 2.66 -25.51
N LYS A 84 3.01 1.77 -26.46
CA LYS A 84 3.90 0.63 -26.24
C LYS A 84 5.32 1.08 -25.90
N TYR A 85 5.83 2.09 -26.61
CA TYR A 85 7.15 2.65 -26.33
C TYR A 85 7.23 3.23 -24.92
N VAL A 86 6.25 4.06 -24.52
CA VAL A 86 6.20 4.68 -23.19
C VAL A 86 6.02 3.65 -22.09
N ALA A 87 5.13 2.67 -22.27
CA ALA A 87 4.95 1.58 -21.32
C ALA A 87 6.24 0.79 -21.09
N LEU A 88 6.98 0.48 -22.16
CA LEU A 88 8.28 -0.17 -22.04
C LEU A 88 9.29 0.69 -21.23
N GLN A 89 9.32 2.01 -21.44
CA GLN A 89 10.20 2.88 -20.67
C GLN A 89 9.83 2.90 -19.18
N PHE A 90 8.53 2.94 -18.84
CA PHE A 90 8.09 2.86 -17.45
C PHE A 90 8.49 1.55 -16.79
N LEU A 91 8.28 0.41 -17.46
CA LEU A 91 8.68 -0.90 -16.93
C LEU A 91 10.19 -1.02 -16.74
N ARG A 92 11.00 -0.47 -17.66
CA ARG A 92 12.47 -0.41 -17.52
C ARG A 92 12.89 0.49 -16.37
N ASN A 93 12.23 1.64 -16.21
CA ASN A 93 12.48 2.53 -15.08
C ASN A 93 12.17 1.84 -13.75
N SER A 94 11.04 1.14 -13.65
CA SER A 94 10.69 0.37 -12.46
C SER A 94 11.67 -0.78 -12.16
N GLU A 95 12.19 -1.47 -13.18
CA GLU A 95 13.21 -2.51 -12.99
C GLU A 95 14.51 -1.94 -12.42
N ILE A 96 14.92 -0.76 -12.88
CA ILE A 96 16.09 -0.07 -12.35
C ILE A 96 15.82 0.44 -10.93
N ALA A 97 14.66 1.03 -10.68
CA ALA A 97 14.31 1.59 -9.38
C ALA A 97 14.22 0.53 -8.29
N ALA A 98 13.70 -0.66 -8.60
CA ALA A 98 13.62 -1.77 -7.66
C ALA A 98 14.99 -2.24 -7.11
N LYS A 99 16.11 -1.81 -7.71
CA LYS A 99 17.47 -2.06 -7.19
C LYS A 99 17.84 -1.16 -6.01
N GLY A 100 17.01 -0.18 -5.66
CA GLY A 100 17.15 0.64 -4.45
C GLY A 100 18.19 1.77 -4.53
N VAL A 101 18.70 2.10 -5.72
CA VAL A 101 19.72 3.14 -5.91
C VAL A 101 19.13 4.44 -6.45
N LEU A 102 18.33 4.36 -7.52
CA LEU A 102 17.66 5.51 -8.14
C LEU A 102 16.14 5.37 -7.91
N PRO A 103 15.45 6.39 -7.38
CA PRO A 103 14.01 6.31 -7.16
C PRO A 103 13.25 6.29 -8.47
N THR A 104 11.98 5.88 -8.42
CA THR A 104 11.10 5.81 -9.60
C THR A 104 10.89 7.18 -10.24
N CYS A 105 10.85 8.25 -9.44
CA CYS A 105 10.72 9.65 -9.87
C CYS A 105 11.48 10.57 -8.90
#